data_AF-A0AAJ6LW72-F1
#
_entry.id   AF-A0AAJ6LW72-F1
#
_cell.length_a   1.000
_cell.length_b   1.000
_cell.length_c   1.000
_cell.angle_alpha   90.00
_cell.angle_beta   90.00
_cell.angle_gamma   90.00
#
_symmetry.space_group_name_H-M   'P 1'
#
loop_
_entity.id
_entity.type
_entity.pdbx_description
1 polymer ?
#
loop_
_entity_poly.entity_id
_entity_poly.type
_entity_poly.pdbx_seq_one_letter_code
_entity_poly.pdbx_strand_id
1 'polypeptide(L)'
;MFNWFRRKKSPTVIPLYRPGADYKDLPGSLGPSVDDVRYEALEFEKMVKGYIERKTGKWPKHQSLASLIKDELPKFDMHPEIPELWPKFVAQAIKLNTWRNKIVHSDLSNVQGLPDLPKLYEQFRSANTMLRPFGFVGSRSRDRFSGMCWKGPHLHLKIDETPYILNARDIGNLLSELHPSSRGKVHFQKGKLVGSKVRDFRYERHTFYIEDCEPFDLTEEESMALQDLLICFLGNHELEYRV
;
A
#
# COMPACT_ATOMS: atom_id res chain seq x y z
N MET A 1 23.05 -15.70 7.25
CA MET A 1 22.18 -16.83 6.87
C MET A 1 21.00 -16.84 7.83
N PHE A 2 19.86 -16.27 7.43
CA PHE A 2 18.76 -15.95 8.32
C PHE A 2 17.80 -17.13 8.50
N ASN A 3 17.94 -17.88 9.60
CA ASN A 3 17.03 -18.97 10.01
C ASN A 3 15.81 -18.40 10.76
N TRP A 4 14.97 -17.64 10.07
CA TRP A 4 13.78 -17.02 10.69
C TRP A 4 12.58 -17.96 10.84
N PHE A 5 12.52 -19.03 10.05
CA PHE A 5 11.41 -19.98 10.04
C PHE A 5 11.87 -21.36 10.48
N ARG A 6 11.07 -22.02 11.32
CA ARG A 6 11.27 -23.43 11.69
C ARG A 6 9.99 -24.22 11.42
N ARG A 7 10.11 -25.39 10.79
CA ARG A 7 9.01 -26.35 10.65
C ARG A 7 9.02 -27.34 11.82
N LYS A 8 7.86 -27.66 12.37
CA LYS A 8 7.69 -28.83 13.25
C LYS A 8 7.46 -30.08 12.40
N LYS A 9 8.01 -31.22 12.82
CA LYS A 9 7.70 -32.53 12.25
C LYS A 9 6.46 -33.10 12.98
N SER A 10 5.28 -33.08 12.35
CA SER A 10 4.23 -34.06 12.64
C SER A 10 3.30 -34.23 11.43
N PRO A 11 2.67 -35.41 11.23
CA PRO A 11 1.83 -35.67 10.07
C PRO A 11 0.37 -35.40 10.45
N THR A 12 -0.09 -34.17 10.32
CA THR A 12 -1.54 -33.92 10.35
C THR A 12 -1.90 -32.95 9.25
N VAL A 13 -2.29 -33.51 8.09
CA VAL A 13 -2.83 -32.74 6.98
C VAL A 13 -4.21 -32.23 7.39
N ILE A 14 -4.28 -30.96 7.79
CA ILE A 14 -5.55 -30.27 8.01
C ILE A 14 -6.03 -29.76 6.64
N PRO A 15 -7.32 -29.91 6.29
CA PRO A 15 -7.81 -29.56 4.95
C PRO A 15 -7.57 -28.09 4.62
N LEU A 16 -7.01 -27.83 3.44
CA LEU A 16 -6.91 -26.50 2.84
C LEU A 16 -8.28 -25.82 2.82
N TYR A 17 -8.38 -24.64 3.44
CA TYR A 17 -9.55 -23.79 3.42
C TYR A 17 -9.93 -23.45 1.96
N ARG A 18 -11.08 -23.95 1.50
CA ARG A 18 -11.76 -23.45 0.30
C ARG A 18 -12.76 -22.39 0.76
N PRO A 19 -12.66 -21.13 0.32
CA PRO A 19 -13.60 -20.10 0.73
C PRO A 19 -15.00 -20.44 0.21
N GLY A 20 -15.95 -20.63 1.14
CA GLY A 20 -17.37 -20.60 0.85
C GLY A 20 -17.81 -19.15 0.68
N ALA A 21 -18.50 -18.89 -0.42
CA ALA A 21 -19.06 -17.62 -0.86
C ALA A 21 -20.18 -17.10 0.07
N ASP A 22 -19.83 -16.41 1.16
CA ASP A 22 -20.78 -15.59 1.93
C ASP A 22 -20.36 -14.12 1.81
N TYR A 23 -20.81 -13.49 0.72
CA TYR A 23 -20.50 -12.11 0.34
C TYR A 23 -21.54 -11.13 0.91
N LYS A 24 -21.10 -9.97 1.40
CA LYS A 24 -21.94 -8.78 1.50
C LYS A 24 -21.28 -7.66 0.72
N ASP A 25 -21.83 -7.37 -0.45
CA ASP A 25 -21.43 -6.21 -1.25
C ASP A 25 -21.89 -4.93 -0.53
N LEU A 26 -20.96 -3.99 -0.32
CA LEU A 26 -21.34 -2.61 -0.01
C LEU A 26 -21.69 -1.90 -1.34
N PRO A 27 -22.81 -1.16 -1.42
CA PRO A 27 -23.26 -0.55 -2.67
C PRO A 27 -22.22 0.41 -3.26
N GLY A 28 -21.80 0.21 -4.52
CA GLY A 28 -20.90 1.09 -5.29
C GLY A 28 -19.85 0.42 -6.19
N SER A 29 -20.17 -0.73 -6.78
CA SER A 29 -19.24 -1.65 -7.50
C SER A 29 -18.86 -1.27 -8.95
N LEU A 30 -18.76 0.01 -9.31
CA LEU A 30 -18.71 0.44 -10.74
C LEU A 30 -17.41 1.15 -11.20
N GLY A 31 -16.32 1.13 -10.42
CA GLY A 31 -15.02 1.70 -10.82
C GLY A 31 -14.47 2.74 -9.83
N PRO A 32 -13.29 3.34 -10.11
CA PRO A 32 -12.69 4.33 -9.23
C PRO A 32 -13.57 5.58 -9.11
N SER A 33 -13.69 6.07 -7.89
CA SER A 33 -14.45 7.27 -7.55
C SER A 33 -13.67 8.55 -7.83
N VAL A 34 -14.37 9.68 -7.77
CA VAL A 34 -13.78 11.01 -7.83
C VAL A 34 -12.73 11.21 -6.74
N ASP A 35 -12.97 10.68 -5.54
CA ASP A 35 -12.06 10.84 -4.41
C ASP A 35 -10.80 9.97 -4.57
N ASP A 36 -10.91 8.80 -5.20
CA ASP A 36 -9.75 7.97 -5.55
C ASP A 36 -8.83 8.70 -6.53
N VAL A 37 -9.40 9.36 -7.54
CA VAL A 37 -8.62 10.15 -8.51
C VAL A 37 -7.98 11.37 -7.85
N ARG A 38 -8.68 12.06 -6.93
CA ARG A 38 -8.12 13.18 -6.17
C ARG A 38 -6.96 12.73 -5.29
N TYR A 39 -7.11 11.59 -4.63
CA TYR A 39 -6.06 10.99 -3.83
C TYR A 39 -4.79 10.76 -4.66
N GLU A 40 -4.90 10.04 -5.78
CA GLU A 40 -3.76 9.73 -6.65
C GLU A 40 -3.12 11.01 -7.24
N ALA A 41 -3.93 12.03 -7.54
CA ALA A 41 -3.43 13.32 -8.03
C ALA A 41 -2.65 14.11 -6.96
N LEU A 42 -3.07 14.06 -5.69
CA LEU A 42 -2.32 14.65 -4.57
C LEU A 42 -1.04 13.85 -4.28
N GLU A 43 -1.12 12.53 -4.36
CA GLU A 43 0.01 11.64 -4.14
C GLU A 43 1.09 11.85 -5.21
N PHE A 44 0.71 12.16 -6.44
CA PHE A 44 1.64 12.50 -7.52
C PHE A 44 2.55 13.67 -7.20
N GLU A 45 2.01 14.73 -6.58
CA GLU A 45 2.85 15.85 -6.14
C GLU A 45 3.89 15.41 -5.12
N LYS A 46 3.49 14.57 -4.15
CA LYS A 46 4.41 14.04 -3.13
C LYS A 46 5.48 13.14 -3.75
N MET A 47 5.10 12.28 -4.70
CA MET A 47 6.02 11.35 -5.35
C MET A 47 7.09 12.10 -6.16
N VAL A 48 6.72 13.17 -6.87
CA VAL A 48 7.69 14.02 -7.58
C VAL A 48 8.64 14.69 -6.59
N LYS A 49 8.12 15.32 -5.53
CA LYS A 49 8.96 15.99 -4.52
C LYS A 49 9.88 15.01 -3.80
N GLY A 50 9.37 13.85 -3.40
CA GLY A 50 10.12 12.79 -2.74
C GLY A 50 11.19 12.17 -3.66
N TYR A 51 10.90 12.00 -4.95
CA TYR A 51 11.92 11.54 -5.90
C TYR A 51 13.09 12.52 -6.01
N ILE A 52 12.80 13.81 -6.13
CA ILE A 52 13.82 14.87 -6.20
C ILE A 52 14.58 14.97 -4.88
N GLU A 53 13.92 14.88 -3.73
CA GLU A 53 14.58 14.84 -2.43
C GLU A 53 15.56 13.67 -2.35
N ARG A 54 15.18 12.46 -2.77
CA ARG A 54 16.09 11.30 -2.74
C ARG A 54 17.33 11.49 -3.62
N LYS A 55 17.22 12.27 -4.70
CA LYS A 55 18.33 12.54 -5.63
C LYS A 55 19.20 13.72 -5.19
N THR A 56 18.62 14.70 -4.51
CA THR A 56 19.30 15.96 -4.14
C THR A 56 19.63 16.06 -2.65
N GLY A 57 19.06 15.19 -1.82
CA GLY A 57 19.13 15.22 -0.36
C GLY A 57 18.31 16.34 0.29
N LYS A 58 17.53 17.12 -0.46
CA LYS A 58 16.79 18.29 0.04
C LYS A 58 15.34 18.30 -0.43
N TRP A 59 14.41 18.44 0.50
CA TRP A 59 12.99 18.60 0.17
C TRP A 59 12.73 19.95 -0.54
N PRO A 60 12.14 19.96 -1.75
CA PRO A 60 11.85 21.18 -2.49
C PRO A 60 10.61 21.91 -1.92
N LYS A 61 10.77 22.64 -0.81
CA LYS A 61 9.68 23.32 -0.09
C LYS A 61 8.99 24.44 -0.88
N HIS A 62 9.77 25.23 -1.63
CA HIS A 62 9.30 26.47 -2.26
C HIS A 62 9.14 26.39 -3.78
N GLN A 63 9.45 25.23 -4.38
CA GLN A 63 9.35 25.06 -5.83
C GLN A 63 7.96 24.55 -6.22
N SER A 64 7.39 25.11 -7.29
CA SER A 64 6.12 24.64 -7.82
C SER A 64 6.28 23.27 -8.46
N LEU A 65 5.22 22.44 -8.42
CA LEU A 65 5.23 21.13 -9.08
C LEU A 65 5.54 21.25 -10.58
N ALA A 66 5.07 22.32 -11.22
CA ALA A 66 5.35 22.60 -12.63
C ALA A 66 6.86 22.79 -12.91
N SER A 67 7.56 23.57 -12.08
CA SER A 67 9.01 23.78 -12.21
C SER A 67 9.78 22.50 -11.88
N LEU A 68 9.37 21.76 -10.83
CA LEU A 68 9.99 20.48 -10.50
C LEU A 68 9.91 19.47 -11.66
N ILE A 69 8.76 19.39 -12.34
CA ILE A 69 8.58 18.48 -13.47
C ILE A 69 9.37 18.92 -14.71
N LYS A 70 9.40 20.22 -14.99
CA LYS A 70 10.02 20.75 -16.21
C LYS A 70 11.54 20.86 -16.10
N ASP A 71 12.04 21.27 -14.94
CA ASP A 71 13.41 21.72 -14.76
C ASP A 71 14.26 20.71 -13.96
N GLU A 72 13.66 20.01 -12.99
CA GLU A 72 14.40 19.10 -12.09
C GLU A 72 14.30 17.63 -12.51
N LEU A 73 13.10 17.10 -12.80
CA LEU A 73 12.94 15.69 -13.19
C LEU A 73 13.84 15.26 -14.37
N PRO A 74 14.03 16.05 -15.44
CA PRO A 74 14.88 15.64 -16.57
C PRO A 74 16.34 15.41 -16.20
N LYS A 75 16.83 16.01 -15.10
CA LYS A 75 18.24 15.90 -14.66
C LYS A 75 18.54 14.54 -14.02
N PHE A 76 17.52 13.82 -13.56
CA PHE A 76 17.66 12.61 -12.78
C PHE A 76 16.94 11.44 -13.46
N ASP A 77 17.48 10.94 -14.57
CA ASP A 77 16.94 9.77 -15.25
C ASP A 77 16.95 8.55 -14.32
N MET A 78 15.80 7.88 -14.20
CA MET A 78 15.63 6.69 -13.39
C MET A 78 16.19 5.43 -14.07
N HIS A 79 16.10 5.36 -15.40
CA HIS A 79 16.53 4.23 -16.20
C HIS A 79 17.34 4.70 -17.41
N PRO A 80 18.60 5.16 -17.21
CA PRO A 80 19.46 5.60 -18.31
C PRO A 80 19.69 4.52 -19.38
N GLU A 81 19.56 3.25 -18.98
CA GLU A 81 19.61 2.06 -19.84
C GLU A 81 18.48 2.04 -20.90
N ILE A 82 17.38 2.76 -20.68
CA ILE A 82 16.23 2.88 -21.60
C ILE A 82 15.98 4.36 -21.91
N PRO A 83 16.75 4.97 -22.83
CA PRO A 83 16.76 6.42 -23.05
C PRO A 83 15.42 7.02 -23.48
N GLU A 84 14.52 6.22 -24.05
CA GLU A 84 13.19 6.67 -24.48
C GLU A 84 12.18 6.76 -23.34
N LEU A 85 12.39 6.02 -22.25
CA LEU A 85 11.39 5.84 -21.20
C LEU A 85 11.22 7.14 -20.40
N TRP A 86 12.33 7.76 -20.00
CA TRP A 86 12.31 8.94 -19.14
C TRP A 86 11.74 10.19 -19.83
N PRO A 87 12.10 10.52 -21.09
CA PRO A 87 11.46 11.62 -21.82
C PRO A 87 9.94 11.42 -22.00
N LYS A 88 9.50 10.19 -22.29
CA LYS A 88 8.06 9.85 -22.38
C LYS A 88 7.35 10.07 -21.04
N PHE A 89 7.98 9.64 -19.95
CA PHE A 89 7.47 9.86 -18.60
C PHE A 89 7.38 11.36 -18.25
N VAL A 90 8.42 12.15 -18.51
CA VAL A 90 8.41 13.59 -18.25
C VAL A 90 7.30 14.29 -19.03
N ALA A 91 7.10 13.94 -20.31
CA ALA A 91 5.99 14.47 -21.11
C ALA A 91 4.62 14.12 -20.50
N GLN A 92 4.46 12.89 -20.02
CA GLN A 92 3.26 12.46 -19.30
C GLN A 92 3.08 13.22 -17.97
N ALA A 93 4.14 13.43 -17.21
CA ALA A 93 4.12 14.17 -15.95
C ALA A 93 3.66 15.64 -16.14
N ILE A 94 4.12 16.30 -17.21
CA ILE A 94 3.66 17.65 -17.59
C ILE A 94 2.14 17.63 -17.82
N LYS A 95 1.64 16.64 -18.55
CA LYS A 95 0.20 16.47 -18.81
C LYS A 95 -0.59 16.24 -17.52
N LEU A 96 -0.12 15.34 -16.65
CA LEU A 96 -0.75 15.02 -15.37
C LEU A 96 -0.81 16.25 -14.45
N ASN A 97 0.23 17.09 -14.40
CA ASN A 97 0.22 18.32 -13.63
C ASN A 97 -0.89 19.30 -14.08
N THR A 98 -1.16 19.41 -15.38
CA THR A 98 -2.27 20.25 -15.87
C THR A 98 -3.63 19.74 -15.41
N TRP A 99 -3.81 18.42 -15.33
CA TRP A 99 -5.05 17.82 -14.85
C TRP A 99 -5.17 17.83 -13.33
N ARG A 100 -4.07 17.62 -12.59
CA ARG A 100 -4.03 17.69 -11.12
C ARG A 100 -4.60 19.01 -10.62
N ASN A 101 -4.19 20.13 -11.23
CA ASN A 101 -4.70 21.46 -10.84
C ASN A 101 -6.21 21.58 -11.06
N LYS A 102 -6.74 20.94 -12.12
CA LYS A 102 -8.19 20.89 -12.37
C LYS A 102 -8.91 19.97 -11.38
N ILE A 103 -8.36 18.78 -11.10
CA ILE A 103 -8.93 17.75 -10.20
C ILE A 103 -9.02 18.22 -8.75
N VAL A 104 -7.98 18.90 -8.25
CA VAL A 104 -7.88 19.31 -6.84
C VAL A 104 -8.76 20.53 -6.52
N HIS A 105 -8.99 21.41 -7.49
CA HIS A 105 -9.67 22.69 -7.26
C HIS A 105 -11.04 22.83 -7.93
N SER A 106 -11.48 21.84 -8.73
CA SER A 106 -12.75 21.90 -9.46
C SER A 106 -13.65 20.70 -9.16
N ASP A 107 -14.96 20.89 -9.36
CA ASP A 107 -15.91 19.79 -9.47
C ASP A 107 -15.67 19.08 -10.80
N LEU A 108 -15.25 17.80 -10.73
CA LEU A 108 -14.86 16.98 -11.87
C LEU A 108 -16.00 16.80 -12.89
N SER A 109 -17.25 17.00 -12.46
CA SER A 109 -18.44 16.96 -13.32
C SER A 109 -18.49 18.10 -14.36
N ASN A 110 -17.77 19.20 -14.15
CA ASN A 110 -17.83 20.41 -14.99
C ASN A 110 -16.55 20.68 -15.80
N VAL A 111 -15.56 19.79 -15.78
CA VAL A 111 -14.26 20.01 -16.42
C VAL A 111 -14.20 19.36 -17.80
N GLN A 112 -14.26 20.16 -18.85
CA GLN A 112 -14.06 19.68 -20.22
C GLN A 112 -12.60 19.29 -20.50
N GLY A 113 -12.42 18.19 -21.25
CA GLY A 113 -11.11 17.72 -21.72
C GLY A 113 -10.32 16.81 -20.76
N LEU A 114 -10.96 16.32 -19.68
CA LEU A 114 -10.41 15.26 -18.85
C LEU A 114 -10.73 13.87 -19.42
N PRO A 115 -9.82 12.88 -19.31
CA PRO A 115 -10.16 11.48 -19.51
C PRO A 115 -11.22 11.00 -18.51
N ASP A 116 -11.82 9.85 -18.80
CA ASP A 116 -12.72 9.15 -17.89
C ASP A 116 -12.01 8.75 -16.58
N LEU A 117 -12.78 8.64 -15.49
CA LEU A 117 -12.26 8.38 -14.14
C LEU A 117 -11.33 7.15 -14.06
N PRO A 118 -11.66 5.98 -14.67
CA PRO A 118 -10.75 4.83 -14.67
C PRO A 118 -9.39 5.12 -15.30
N LYS A 119 -9.39 5.82 -16.42
CA LYS A 119 -8.16 6.18 -17.13
C LYS A 119 -7.35 7.22 -16.39
N LEU A 120 -7.99 8.20 -15.76
CA LEU A 120 -7.33 9.17 -14.89
C LEU A 120 -6.65 8.48 -13.70
N TYR A 121 -7.39 7.61 -13.01
CA TYR A 121 -6.88 6.83 -11.90
C TYR A 121 -5.63 6.04 -12.30
N GLU A 122 -5.70 5.25 -13.39
CA GLU A 122 -4.57 4.45 -13.85
C GLU A 122 -3.37 5.29 -14.28
N GLN A 123 -3.58 6.46 -14.90
CA GLN A 123 -2.47 7.32 -15.32
C GLN A 123 -1.73 7.96 -14.15
N PHE A 124 -2.44 8.42 -13.12
CA PHE A 124 -1.79 8.92 -11.90
C PHE A 124 -1.13 7.80 -11.11
N ARG A 125 -1.83 6.67 -10.95
CA ARG A 125 -1.30 5.49 -10.26
C ARG A 125 -0.01 4.99 -10.90
N SER A 126 0.01 4.83 -12.23
CA SER A 126 1.20 4.42 -12.98
C SER A 126 2.37 5.38 -12.79
N ALA A 127 2.11 6.70 -12.82
CA ALA A 127 3.15 7.71 -12.59
C ALA A 127 3.70 7.66 -11.15
N ASN A 128 2.82 7.46 -10.16
CA ASN A 128 3.18 7.29 -8.76
C ASN A 128 4.02 6.03 -8.56
N THR A 129 3.63 4.92 -9.19
CA THR A 129 4.38 3.66 -9.16
C THR A 129 5.77 3.82 -9.77
N MET A 130 5.90 4.53 -10.90
CA MET A 130 7.21 4.75 -11.52
C MET A 130 8.14 5.56 -10.61
N LEU A 131 7.62 6.61 -9.95
CA LEU A 131 8.40 7.44 -9.04
C LEU A 131 8.61 6.84 -7.65
N ARG A 132 7.94 5.73 -7.34
CA ARG A 132 8.03 5.07 -6.05
C ARG A 132 9.47 4.59 -5.84
N PRO A 133 10.07 4.83 -4.66
CA PRO A 133 11.35 4.21 -4.37
C PRO A 133 11.19 2.69 -4.43
N PHE A 134 12.19 2.00 -5.00
CA PHE A 134 12.33 0.57 -4.81
C PHE A 134 12.60 0.32 -3.32
N GLY A 135 11.54 0.10 -2.55
CA GLY A 135 11.63 -0.37 -1.17
C GLY A 135 11.92 -1.87 -1.22
N PHE A 136 13.11 -2.26 -0.76
CA PHE A 136 13.27 -3.63 -0.31
C PHE A 136 12.55 -3.74 1.04
N VAL A 137 11.77 -4.81 1.23
CA VAL A 137 11.37 -5.25 2.57
C VAL A 137 12.66 -5.67 3.30
N GLY A 138 13.37 -4.67 3.84
CA GLY A 138 14.64 -4.87 4.54
C GLY A 138 14.41 -5.59 5.86
N SER A 139 15.45 -6.20 6.44
CA SER A 139 15.32 -6.92 7.72
C SER A 139 14.65 -6.08 8.81
N ARG A 140 14.93 -4.76 8.83
CA ARG A 140 14.38 -3.81 9.81
C ARG A 140 12.86 -3.63 9.75
N SER A 141 12.25 -3.82 8.57
CA SER A 141 10.78 -3.73 8.41
C SER A 141 10.03 -4.84 9.15
N ARG A 142 10.75 -5.88 9.61
CA ARG A 142 10.19 -7.02 10.36
C ARG A 142 10.51 -6.98 11.86
N ASP A 143 11.33 -6.03 12.32
CA ASP A 143 11.82 -5.98 13.70
C ASP A 143 10.69 -5.81 14.73
N ARG A 144 9.55 -5.28 14.30
CA ARG A 144 8.37 -5.03 15.15
C ARG A 144 7.46 -6.25 15.27
N PHE A 145 7.64 -7.26 14.43
CA PHE A 145 6.81 -8.45 14.43
C PHE A 145 7.55 -9.56 15.15
N SER A 146 6.87 -10.26 16.06
CA SER A 146 7.46 -11.33 16.84
C SER A 146 6.47 -12.44 17.16
N GLY A 147 7.00 -13.62 17.52
CA GLY A 147 6.23 -14.71 18.12
C GLY A 147 5.05 -15.25 17.28
N MET A 148 5.15 -15.25 15.94
CA MET A 148 4.07 -15.72 15.08
C MET A 148 3.97 -17.25 15.07
N CYS A 149 2.82 -17.80 15.46
CA CYS A 149 2.54 -19.24 15.40
C CYS A 149 1.04 -19.54 15.43
N TRP A 150 0.63 -20.61 14.76
CA TRP A 150 -0.73 -21.13 14.88
C TRP A 150 -0.92 -21.91 16.19
N LYS A 151 -2.02 -21.63 16.88
CA LYS A 151 -2.51 -22.42 18.02
C LYS A 151 -3.97 -22.78 17.73
N GLY A 152 -4.18 -23.99 17.22
CA GLY A 152 -5.50 -24.41 16.75
C GLY A 152 -5.97 -23.54 15.56
N PRO A 153 -7.18 -22.96 15.60
CA PRO A 153 -7.72 -22.15 14.50
C PRO A 153 -7.27 -20.68 14.52
N HIS A 154 -6.36 -20.30 15.43
CA HIS A 154 -5.93 -18.91 15.61
C HIS A 154 -4.43 -18.75 15.38
N LEU A 155 -4.06 -17.73 14.63
CA LEU A 155 -2.70 -17.23 14.53
C LEU A 155 -2.47 -16.26 15.67
N HIS A 156 -1.47 -16.57 16.49
CA HIS A 156 -0.93 -15.66 17.49
C HIS A 156 0.23 -14.92 16.85
N LEU A 157 0.28 -13.61 17.02
CA LEU A 157 1.42 -12.77 16.64
C LEU A 157 1.57 -11.64 17.65
N LYS A 158 2.74 -11.01 17.66
CA LYS A 158 2.98 -9.77 18.39
C LYS A 158 3.40 -8.67 17.42
N ILE A 159 2.91 -7.47 17.68
CA ILE A 159 3.36 -6.23 17.03
C ILE A 159 3.76 -5.28 18.16
N ASP A 160 5.03 -4.88 18.21
CA ASP A 160 5.60 -4.10 19.33
C ASP A 160 5.30 -4.72 20.70
N GLU A 161 5.51 -6.04 20.82
CA GLU A 161 5.17 -6.85 22.01
C GLU A 161 3.68 -6.94 22.38
N THR A 162 2.81 -6.20 21.70
CA THR A 162 1.36 -6.27 21.90
C THR A 162 0.81 -7.53 21.23
N PRO A 163 0.08 -8.41 21.94
CA PRO A 163 -0.39 -9.68 21.39
C PRO A 163 -1.66 -9.51 20.57
N TYR A 164 -1.71 -10.19 19.42
CA TYR A 164 -2.88 -10.30 18.55
C TYR A 164 -3.21 -11.78 18.33
N ILE A 165 -4.50 -12.11 18.38
CA ILE A 165 -5.02 -13.46 18.20
C ILE A 165 -6.10 -13.38 17.12
N LEU A 166 -5.77 -13.85 15.92
CA LEU A 166 -6.59 -13.69 14.73
C LEU A 166 -6.91 -15.05 14.11
N ASN A 167 -8.17 -15.30 13.73
CA ASN A 167 -8.51 -16.47 12.92
C ASN A 167 -8.19 -16.21 11.43
N ALA A 168 -8.29 -17.25 10.58
CA ALA A 168 -8.00 -17.12 9.15
C ALA A 168 -8.82 -16.05 8.41
N ARG A 169 -10.08 -15.80 8.82
CA ARG A 169 -10.95 -14.78 8.22
C ARG A 169 -10.55 -13.37 8.68
N ASP A 170 -10.19 -13.21 9.95
CA ASP A 170 -9.66 -11.95 10.49
C ASP A 170 -8.35 -11.57 9.76
N ILE A 171 -7.49 -12.55 9.49
CA ILE A 171 -6.27 -12.36 8.69
C ILE A 171 -6.63 -11.96 7.25
N GLY A 172 -7.65 -12.58 6.64
CA GLY A 172 -8.13 -12.19 5.32
C GLY A 172 -8.59 -10.73 5.25
N ASN A 173 -9.32 -10.27 6.28
CA ASN A 173 -9.73 -8.87 6.40
C ASN A 173 -8.51 -7.95 6.58
N LEU A 174 -7.55 -8.34 7.43
CA LEU A 174 -6.33 -7.56 7.65
C LEU A 174 -5.46 -7.46 6.38
N LEU A 175 -5.24 -8.57 5.67
CA LEU A 175 -4.53 -8.59 4.39
C LEU A 175 -5.16 -7.66 3.36
N SER A 176 -6.48 -7.60 3.37
CA SER A 176 -7.23 -6.74 2.46
C SER A 176 -7.06 -5.26 2.80
N GLU A 177 -6.71 -4.89 4.03
CA GLU A 177 -6.40 -3.50 4.43
C GLU A 177 -4.90 -3.17 4.31
N LEU A 178 -4.01 -4.15 4.47
CA LEU A 178 -2.55 -3.95 4.40
C LEU A 178 -2.05 -3.63 2.98
N HIS A 179 -2.79 -4.01 1.95
CA HIS A 179 -2.34 -3.83 0.58
C HIS A 179 -2.39 -2.34 0.16
N PRO A 180 -1.32 -1.77 -0.42
CA PRO A 180 -1.24 -0.33 -0.74
C PRO A 180 -2.32 0.20 -1.69
N SER A 181 -2.92 -0.69 -2.49
CA SER A 181 -4.02 -0.35 -3.41
C SER A 181 -5.42 -0.59 -2.82
N SER A 182 -5.53 -1.01 -1.56
CA SER A 182 -6.81 -1.21 -0.88
C SER A 182 -7.46 0.08 -0.40
N ARG A 183 -7.02 1.22 -0.94
CA ARG A 183 -7.55 2.56 -0.65
C ARG A 183 -8.90 2.83 -1.33
N GLY A 184 -9.67 1.75 -1.57
CA GLY A 184 -11.06 1.74 -2.04
C GLY A 184 -11.86 0.70 -1.24
N LYS A 185 -13.15 0.51 -1.52
CA LYS A 185 -14.04 -0.38 -0.73
C LYS A 185 -13.47 -1.81 -0.59
N VAL A 186 -12.98 -2.13 0.60
CA VAL A 186 -12.48 -3.46 0.98
C VAL A 186 -13.66 -4.37 1.31
N HIS A 187 -13.69 -5.54 0.69
CA HIS A 187 -14.75 -6.54 0.92
C HIS A 187 -14.41 -7.31 2.22
N PHE A 188 -15.14 -7.03 3.29
CA PHE A 188 -14.97 -7.75 4.56
C PHE A 188 -15.58 -9.14 4.48
N GLN A 189 -14.78 -10.15 4.82
CA GLN A 189 -15.28 -11.48 5.16
C GLN A 189 -15.85 -11.49 6.57
N LYS A 190 -16.69 -12.47 6.88
CA LYS A 190 -17.20 -12.72 8.24
C LYS A 190 -16.03 -12.92 9.22
N GLY A 191 -15.83 -12.00 10.15
CA GLY A 191 -14.71 -11.99 11.09
C GLY A 191 -14.61 -10.61 11.74
N LYS A 192 -13.49 -10.34 12.41
CA LYS A 192 -13.22 -9.02 13.01
C LYS A 192 -13.21 -7.92 11.94
N LEU A 193 -13.82 -6.79 12.27
CA LEU A 193 -13.75 -5.60 11.42
C LEU A 193 -12.34 -5.01 11.48
N VAL A 194 -11.77 -4.72 10.31
CA VAL A 194 -10.45 -4.08 10.19
C VAL A 194 -10.61 -2.76 9.46
N GLY A 195 -9.86 -1.72 9.83
CA GLY A 195 -9.83 -0.50 9.04
C GLY A 195 -8.52 0.22 9.19
N SER A 196 -8.08 0.91 8.14
CA SER A 196 -6.86 1.72 8.17
C SER A 196 -7.18 3.22 8.06
N LYS A 197 -6.39 4.06 8.73
CA LYS A 197 -6.44 5.52 8.58
C LYS A 197 -5.03 6.09 8.55
N VAL A 198 -4.78 7.01 7.62
CA VAL A 198 -3.57 7.82 7.62
C VAL A 198 -3.77 8.99 8.56
N ARG A 199 -3.05 9.00 9.68
CA ARG A 199 -3.12 10.09 10.68
C ARG A 199 -1.93 11.05 10.62
N ASP A 200 -0.88 10.70 9.89
CA ASP A 200 0.33 11.50 9.77
C ASP A 200 0.22 12.54 8.63
N PHE A 201 0.64 13.78 8.92
CA PHE A 201 0.76 14.87 7.95
C PHE A 201 1.70 14.52 6.79
N ARG A 202 2.72 13.68 7.04
CA ARG A 202 3.64 13.20 6.00
C ARG A 202 3.11 12.01 5.21
N TYR A 203 1.98 11.43 5.61
CA TYR A 203 1.39 10.23 5.02
C TYR A 203 2.31 9.00 5.05
N GLU A 204 3.33 8.99 5.91
CA GLU A 204 4.33 7.92 5.99
C GLU A 204 3.82 6.71 6.79
N ARG A 205 2.88 6.93 7.71
CA ARG A 205 2.38 5.91 8.65
C ARG A 205 0.87 5.75 8.57
N HIS A 206 0.42 4.51 8.56
CA HIS A 206 -0.97 4.09 8.53
C HIS A 206 -1.32 3.44 9.86
N THR A 207 -2.35 3.95 10.54
CA THR A 207 -2.89 3.32 11.74
C THR A 207 -3.92 2.28 11.33
N PHE A 208 -3.72 1.04 11.77
CA PHE A 208 -4.64 -0.07 11.57
C PHE A 208 -5.44 -0.31 12.85
N TYR A 209 -6.75 -0.46 12.68
CA TYR A 209 -7.72 -0.80 13.71
C TYR A 209 -8.23 -2.19 13.43
N ILE A 210 -8.13 -3.09 14.40
CA ILE A 210 -8.81 -4.39 14.38
C ILE A 210 -9.79 -4.39 15.53
N GLU A 211 -11.02 -4.84 15.30
CA GLU A 211 -12.07 -4.96 16.31
C GLU A 211 -11.55 -5.72 17.55
N ASP A 212 -11.81 -5.16 18.73
CA ASP A 212 -11.35 -5.67 20.04
C ASP A 212 -9.84 -5.90 20.14
N CYS A 213 -9.02 -5.09 19.46
CA CYS A 213 -7.57 -5.09 19.56
C CYS A 213 -7.03 -3.67 19.67
N GLU A 214 -5.83 -3.54 20.24
CA GLU A 214 -5.11 -2.27 20.24
C GLU A 214 -4.74 -1.86 18.80
N PRO A 215 -4.82 -0.56 18.45
CA PRO A 215 -4.39 -0.08 17.16
C PRO A 215 -2.86 -0.08 17.04
N PHE A 216 -2.36 -0.24 15.82
CA PHE A 216 -0.92 -0.18 15.53
C PHE A 216 -0.63 0.60 14.26
N ASP A 217 0.52 1.28 14.24
CA ASP A 217 0.95 2.12 13.11
C ASP A 217 2.02 1.40 12.29
N LEU A 218 1.86 1.28 10.97
CA LEU A 218 2.88 0.75 10.06
C LEU A 218 3.24 1.75 8.96
N THR A 219 4.49 1.73 8.53
CA THR A 219 4.92 2.31 7.24
C THR A 219 4.47 1.42 6.08
N GLU A 220 4.64 1.89 4.84
CA GLU A 220 4.37 1.06 3.65
C GLU A 220 5.24 -0.21 3.63
N GLU A 221 6.54 -0.08 3.94
CA GLU A 221 7.47 -1.23 3.99
C GLU A 221 7.08 -2.23 5.08
N GLU A 222 6.71 -1.75 6.27
CA GLU A 222 6.25 -2.59 7.38
C GLU A 222 4.91 -3.26 7.04
N SER A 223 4.02 -2.59 6.31
CA SER A 223 2.74 -3.15 5.86
C SER A 223 2.96 -4.28 4.87
N MET A 224 3.87 -4.10 3.91
CA MET A 224 4.29 -5.15 2.97
C MET A 224 4.96 -6.33 3.70
N ALA A 225 5.81 -6.04 4.68
CA ALA A 225 6.47 -7.05 5.50
C ALA A 225 5.46 -7.92 6.27
N LEU A 226 4.47 -7.29 6.90
CA LEU A 226 3.40 -8.00 7.61
C LEU A 226 2.52 -8.79 6.64
N GLN A 227 2.18 -8.21 5.48
CA GLN A 227 1.41 -8.87 4.44
C GLN A 227 2.09 -10.16 3.98
N ASP A 228 3.39 -10.11 3.66
CA ASP A 228 4.18 -11.27 3.26
C ASP A 228 4.18 -12.35 4.34
N LEU A 229 4.40 -11.97 5.60
CA LEU A 229 4.40 -12.90 6.74
C LEU A 229 3.03 -13.59 6.87
N LEU A 230 1.94 -12.83 6.87
CA LEU A 230 0.59 -13.37 7.01
C LEU A 230 0.22 -14.33 5.85
N ILE A 231 0.60 -14.02 4.61
CA ILE A 231 0.41 -14.92 3.46
C ILE A 231 1.16 -16.23 3.66
N CYS A 232 2.42 -16.19 4.11
CA CYS A 232 3.19 -17.40 4.41
C CYS A 232 2.49 -18.28 5.46
N PHE A 233 1.97 -17.68 6.54
CA PHE A 233 1.30 -18.41 7.61
C PHE A 233 -0.08 -18.95 7.21
N LEU A 234 -0.83 -18.28 6.33
CA LEU A 234 -2.06 -18.83 5.75
C LEU A 234 -1.76 -20.06 4.86
N GLY A 235 -0.64 -20.05 4.14
CA GLY A 235 -0.22 -21.18 3.30
C GLY A 235 0.38 -22.35 4.07
N ASN A 236 0.85 -22.13 5.30
CA ASN A 236 1.52 -23.17 6.08
C ASN A 236 1.33 -22.98 7.60
N HIS A 237 0.48 -23.82 8.19
CA HIS A 237 0.12 -23.76 9.60
C HIS A 237 1.24 -24.30 10.54
N GLU A 238 2.28 -24.93 10.00
CA GLU A 238 3.40 -25.48 10.77
C GLU A 238 4.55 -24.49 10.97
N LEU A 239 4.44 -23.28 10.40
CA LEU A 239 5.44 -22.26 10.54
C LEU A 239 5.47 -21.71 11.97
N GLU A 240 6.68 -21.42 12.43
CA GLU A 240 6.94 -20.62 13.62
C GLU A 240 7.93 -19.51 13.25
N TYR A 241 7.62 -18.28 13.67
CA TYR A 241 8.47 -17.10 13.55
C TYR A 241 8.82 -16.61 14.95
N ARG A 242 10.13 -16.61 15.27
CA ARG A 242 10.64 -16.49 16.65
C ARG A 242 11.50 -15.26 16.92
N VAL A 243 11.57 -14.31 15.97
CA VAL A 243 12.21 -13.01 16.21
C VAL A 243 11.49 -12.32 17.36
#